data_AF-A0A849W9J1-F1
#
_entry.id   AF-A0A849W9J1-F1
#
_cell.length_a   1.000
_cell.length_b   1.000
_cell.length_c   1.000
_cell.angle_alpha   90.00
_cell.angle_beta   90.00
_cell.angle_gamma   90.00
#
_symmetry.space_group_name_H-M   'P 1'
#
loop_
_entity.id
_entity.type
_entity.pdbx_description
1 polymer ?
#
loop_
_entity_poly.entity_id
_entity_poly.type
_entity_poly.pdbx_seq_one_letter_code
_entity_poly.pdbx_strand_id
1 'polypeptide(L)'
;MTVVQLLKLAKKLRDPEKGCPWDKEQDFDSFKHCLVEEANEVIQAIDLKDWENLKEELGDTLFNLVFLINLAEEKKLFTLTDVVDGIYHKMIHRHPHVFGDQKAKDAQEAYEIFQKAKKKSL
;
A
#
# COMPACT_ATOMS: atom_id res chain seq x y z
N MET A 1 15.43 7.89 -4.63
CA MET A 1 14.34 7.25 -5.42
C MET A 1 13.03 7.55 -4.72
N THR A 2 11.91 7.77 -5.42
CA THR A 2 10.57 8.01 -4.82
C THR A 2 9.56 6.98 -5.31
N VAL A 3 8.42 6.83 -4.61
CA VAL A 3 7.29 5.99 -5.06
C VAL A 3 6.80 6.40 -6.46
N VAL A 4 6.85 7.70 -6.77
CA VAL A 4 6.52 8.21 -8.12
C VAL A 4 7.49 7.67 -9.18
N GLN A 5 8.77 7.50 -8.86
CA GLN A 5 9.74 6.88 -9.78
C GLN A 5 9.47 5.38 -9.94
N LEU A 6 9.03 4.70 -8.87
CA LEU A 6 8.61 3.29 -8.93
C LEU A 6 7.36 3.12 -9.81
N LEU A 7 6.39 4.04 -9.72
CA LEU A 7 5.22 4.05 -10.61
C LEU A 7 5.63 4.26 -12.07
N LYS A 8 6.60 5.14 -12.35
CA LYS A 8 7.15 5.30 -13.70
C LYS A 8 7.82 4.02 -14.21
N LEU A 9 8.47 3.25 -13.33
CA LEU A 9 9.02 1.94 -13.68
C LEU A 9 7.90 0.95 -14.03
N ALA A 10 6.86 0.82 -13.20
CA ALA A 10 5.71 -0.04 -13.49
C ALA A 10 5.04 0.31 -14.84
N LYS A 11 4.85 1.61 -15.12
CA LYS A 11 4.37 2.11 -16.42
C LYS A 11 5.24 1.66 -17.60
N LYS A 12 6.57 1.68 -17.41
CA LYS A 12 7.51 1.25 -18.45
C LYS A 12 7.48 -0.27 -18.65
N LEU A 13 7.37 -1.04 -17.58
CA LEU A 13 7.24 -2.50 -17.63
C LEU A 13 5.96 -2.92 -18.37
N ARG A 14 4.89 -2.14 -18.22
CA ARG A 14 3.60 -2.38 -18.87
C ARG A 14 3.37 -1.57 -20.14
N ASP A 15 4.39 -0.91 -20.67
CA ASP A 15 4.28 -0.17 -21.94
C ASP A 15 3.82 -1.12 -23.06
N PRO A 16 2.73 -0.83 -23.82
CA PRO A 16 2.16 -1.78 -24.78
C PRO A 16 3.17 -2.32 -25.81
N GLU A 17 4.07 -1.45 -26.27
CA GLU A 17 5.01 -1.74 -27.35
C GLU A 17 6.34 -2.32 -26.83
N LYS A 18 6.88 -1.75 -25.76
CA LYS A 18 8.25 -2.01 -25.27
C LYS A 18 8.29 -2.67 -23.89
N GLY A 19 7.14 -2.87 -23.27
CA GLY A 19 7.01 -3.47 -21.96
C GLY A 19 7.29 -4.98 -21.97
N CYS A 20 7.52 -5.51 -20.78
CA CYS A 20 7.72 -6.92 -20.52
C CYS A 20 6.44 -7.71 -20.87
N PRO A 21 6.52 -8.80 -21.65
CA PRO A 21 5.35 -9.60 -22.03
C PRO A 21 4.53 -10.08 -20.83
N TRP A 22 5.21 -10.61 -19.79
CA TRP A 22 4.54 -11.11 -18.59
C TRP A 22 3.81 -10.00 -17.85
N ASP A 23 4.47 -8.84 -17.65
CA ASP A 23 3.86 -7.70 -16.95
C ASP A 23 2.63 -7.19 -17.70
N LYS A 24 2.68 -7.12 -19.04
CA LYS A 24 1.55 -6.64 -19.87
C LYS A 24 0.32 -7.53 -19.78
N GLU A 25 0.51 -8.84 -19.66
CA GLU A 25 -0.59 -9.81 -19.59
C GLU A 25 -1.35 -9.76 -18.26
N GLN A 26 -0.79 -9.15 -17.22
CA GLN A 26 -1.43 -9.12 -15.91
C GLN A 26 -2.65 -8.20 -15.85
N ASP A 27 -3.65 -8.61 -15.08
CA ASP A 27 -4.76 -7.79 -14.62
C ASP A 27 -4.93 -7.91 -13.08
N PHE A 28 -6.00 -7.34 -12.52
CA PHE A 28 -6.23 -7.41 -11.07
C PHE A 28 -6.43 -8.83 -10.55
N ASP A 29 -7.07 -9.70 -11.34
CA ASP A 29 -7.39 -11.07 -10.92
C ASP A 29 -6.18 -11.98 -11.06
N SER A 30 -5.42 -11.83 -12.13
CA SER A 30 -4.19 -12.58 -12.33
C SER A 30 -3.10 -12.12 -11.37
N PHE A 31 -3.04 -10.85 -10.96
CA PHE A 31 -1.92 -10.33 -10.15
C PHE A 31 -2.12 -10.42 -8.63
N LYS A 32 -3.36 -10.54 -8.14
CA LYS A 32 -3.63 -10.52 -6.68
C LYS A 32 -2.92 -11.62 -5.88
N HIS A 33 -2.51 -12.72 -6.51
CA HIS A 33 -1.78 -13.79 -5.83
C HIS A 33 -0.37 -13.35 -5.44
N CYS A 34 0.34 -12.60 -6.29
CA CYS A 34 1.64 -12.01 -5.97
C CYS A 34 1.56 -11.17 -4.70
N LEU A 35 0.49 -10.37 -4.53
CA LEU A 35 0.31 -9.58 -3.30
C LEU A 35 0.17 -10.45 -2.04
N VAL A 36 -0.46 -11.62 -2.14
CA VAL A 36 -0.62 -12.54 -1.01
C VAL A 36 0.70 -13.22 -0.68
N GLU A 37 1.48 -13.59 -1.70
CA GLU A 37 2.80 -14.21 -1.57
C GLU A 37 3.76 -13.29 -0.82
N GLU A 38 3.98 -12.08 -1.31
CA GLU A 38 4.88 -11.09 -0.67
C GLU A 38 4.45 -10.73 0.76
N ALA A 39 3.13 -10.66 1.00
CA ALA A 39 2.63 -10.38 2.34
C ALA A 39 2.97 -11.52 3.32
N ASN A 40 2.97 -12.78 2.85
CA ASN A 40 3.40 -13.91 3.67
C ASN A 40 4.92 -13.91 3.85
N GLU A 41 5.69 -13.52 2.85
CA GLU A 41 7.16 -13.43 2.95
C GLU A 41 7.59 -12.32 3.92
N VAL A 42 6.90 -11.17 3.93
CA VAL A 42 7.07 -10.13 4.95
C VAL A 42 6.82 -10.70 6.36
N ILE A 43 5.73 -11.46 6.54
CA ILE A 43 5.41 -12.08 7.84
C ILE A 43 6.50 -13.08 8.23
N GLN A 44 6.94 -13.92 7.29
CA GLN A 44 7.99 -14.90 7.53
C GLN A 44 9.32 -14.23 7.91
N ALA A 45 9.71 -13.15 7.24
CA ALA A 45 10.91 -12.39 7.57
C ALA A 45 10.84 -11.81 9.00
N ILE A 46 9.67 -11.31 9.41
CA ILE A 46 9.45 -10.83 10.79
C ILE A 46 9.58 -11.98 11.79
N ASP A 47 8.95 -13.12 11.53
CA ASP A 47 8.95 -14.29 12.43
C ASP A 47 10.37 -14.85 12.63
N LEU A 48 11.17 -14.86 11.57
CA LEU A 48 12.57 -15.30 11.57
C LEU A 48 13.54 -14.23 12.09
N LYS A 49 13.07 -12.99 12.32
CA LYS A 49 13.91 -11.82 12.62
C LYS A 49 14.99 -11.59 11.55
N ASP A 50 14.69 -11.92 10.32
CA ASP A 50 15.57 -11.68 9.18
C ASP A 50 15.32 -10.26 8.64
N TRP A 51 16.06 -9.30 9.19
CA TRP A 51 15.85 -7.88 8.91
C TRP A 51 16.34 -7.47 7.52
N GLU A 52 17.31 -8.19 6.95
CA GLU A 52 17.73 -7.95 5.58
C GLU A 52 16.66 -8.45 4.62
N ASN A 53 16.15 -9.67 4.82
CA ASN A 53 15.04 -10.18 4.01
C ASN A 53 13.79 -9.32 4.16
N LEU A 54 13.44 -8.88 5.38
CA LEU A 54 12.28 -8.00 5.60
C LEU A 54 12.34 -6.73 4.74
N LYS A 55 13.51 -6.16 4.54
CA LYS A 55 13.68 -4.97 3.70
C LYS A 55 13.43 -5.27 2.22
N GLU A 56 13.81 -6.46 1.76
CA GLU A 56 13.55 -6.96 0.41
C GLU A 56 12.05 -7.16 0.19
N GLU A 57 11.40 -7.95 1.05
CA GLU A 57 9.97 -8.27 0.92
C GLU A 57 9.05 -7.05 1.07
N LEU A 58 9.43 -6.07 1.91
CA LEU A 58 8.73 -4.78 1.98
C LEU A 58 8.84 -3.99 0.67
N GLY A 59 9.97 -4.13 -0.03
CA GLY A 59 10.19 -3.56 -1.36
C GLY A 59 9.30 -4.20 -2.41
N ASP A 60 9.23 -5.52 -2.43
CA ASP A 60 8.44 -6.29 -3.40
C ASP A 60 6.93 -6.12 -3.14
N THR A 61 6.50 -6.15 -1.88
CA THR A 61 5.15 -5.75 -1.49
C THR A 61 4.80 -4.33 -1.96
N LEU A 62 5.71 -3.36 -1.79
CA LEU A 62 5.50 -1.99 -2.26
C LEU A 62 5.39 -1.92 -3.79
N PHE A 63 6.21 -2.67 -4.53
CA PHE A 63 6.12 -2.75 -5.98
C PHE A 63 4.78 -3.34 -6.43
N ASN A 64 4.31 -4.41 -5.78
CA ASN A 64 3.02 -5.02 -6.09
C ASN A 64 1.84 -4.04 -5.88
N LEU A 65 1.88 -3.23 -4.81
CA LEU A 65 0.90 -2.15 -4.63
C LEU A 65 0.97 -1.10 -5.74
N VAL A 66 2.17 -0.67 -6.12
CA VAL A 66 2.38 0.30 -7.21
C VAL A 66 1.91 -0.26 -8.56
N PHE A 67 2.12 -1.55 -8.82
CA PHE A 67 1.66 -2.24 -10.03
C PHE A 67 0.13 -2.23 -10.13
N LEU A 68 -0.57 -2.53 -9.04
CA LEU A 68 -2.03 -2.46 -8.97
C LEU A 68 -2.55 -1.03 -9.16
N ILE A 69 -1.86 -0.04 -8.61
CA ILE A 69 -2.19 1.39 -8.84
C ILE A 69 -2.00 1.75 -10.32
N ASN A 70 -0.93 1.27 -10.95
CA ASN A 70 -0.72 1.48 -12.38
C ASN A 70 -1.85 0.86 -13.23
N LEU A 71 -2.27 -0.37 -12.90
CA LEU A 71 -3.42 -1.02 -13.55
C LEU A 71 -4.71 -0.19 -13.42
N ALA A 72 -4.93 0.41 -12.25
CA ALA A 72 -6.08 1.29 -12.02
C ALA A 72 -5.99 2.58 -12.84
N GLU A 73 -4.79 3.15 -13.00
CA GLU A 73 -4.55 4.33 -13.84
C GLU A 73 -4.80 4.01 -15.33
N GLU A 74 -4.31 2.88 -15.83
CA GLU A 74 -4.58 2.39 -17.19
C GLU A 74 -6.09 2.28 -17.48
N LYS A 75 -6.85 1.81 -16.48
CA LYS A 75 -8.30 1.65 -16.54
C LYS A 75 -9.09 2.91 -16.14
N LYS A 76 -8.41 4.03 -15.83
CA LYS A 76 -9.02 5.30 -15.40
C LYS A 76 -9.93 5.17 -14.16
N LEU A 77 -9.59 4.29 -13.24
CA LEU A 77 -10.37 4.04 -12.01
C LEU A 77 -9.96 5.00 -10.88
N PHE A 78 -8.66 5.08 -10.60
CA PHE A 78 -8.06 5.96 -9.60
C PHE A 78 -6.55 6.07 -9.86
N THR A 79 -5.92 7.04 -9.21
CA THR A 79 -4.49 7.37 -9.35
C THR A 79 -3.71 7.10 -8.07
N LEU A 80 -2.38 7.14 -8.15
CA LEU A 80 -1.53 7.15 -6.96
C LEU A 80 -1.90 8.28 -5.99
N THR A 81 -2.24 9.46 -6.51
CA THR A 81 -2.65 10.60 -5.68
C THR A 81 -3.93 10.29 -4.91
N ASP A 82 -4.95 9.73 -5.56
CA ASP A 82 -6.21 9.36 -4.90
C ASP A 82 -5.99 8.37 -3.75
N VAL A 83 -5.10 7.39 -3.95
CA VAL A 83 -4.76 6.38 -2.94
C VAL A 83 -4.05 7.03 -1.75
N VAL A 84 -3.05 7.88 -2.01
CA VAL A 84 -2.25 8.56 -0.98
C VAL A 84 -3.10 9.56 -0.19
N ASP A 85 -3.89 10.39 -0.86
CA ASP A 85 -4.79 11.36 -0.22
C ASP A 85 -5.83 10.64 0.64
N GLY A 86 -6.40 9.55 0.11
CA GLY A 86 -7.36 8.72 0.82
C GLY A 86 -6.81 8.13 2.13
N ILE A 87 -5.59 7.58 2.11
CA ILE A 87 -4.98 7.06 3.35
C ILE A 87 -4.52 8.19 4.28
N TYR A 88 -3.99 9.29 3.75
CA TYR A 88 -3.53 10.44 4.53
C TYR A 88 -4.66 11.04 5.38
N HIS A 89 -5.76 11.43 4.75
CA HIS A 89 -6.91 12.00 5.47
C HIS A 89 -7.55 10.99 6.43
N LYS A 90 -7.62 9.71 6.02
CA LYS A 90 -8.14 8.64 6.87
C LYS A 90 -7.30 8.46 8.13
N MET A 91 -5.98 8.54 8.04
CA MET A 91 -5.10 8.41 9.21
C MET A 91 -5.17 9.64 10.12
N ILE A 92 -5.22 10.86 9.57
CA ILE A 92 -5.43 12.07 10.39
C ILE A 92 -6.75 11.98 11.16
N HIS A 93 -7.84 11.63 10.48
CA HIS A 93 -9.16 11.54 11.11
C HIS A 93 -9.22 10.46 12.21
N ARG A 94 -8.51 9.34 12.01
CA ARG A 94 -8.54 8.22 12.96
C ARG A 94 -7.60 8.39 14.16
N HIS A 95 -6.78 9.43 14.18
CA HIS A 95 -5.89 9.76 15.30
C HIS A 95 -6.17 11.16 15.84
N PRO A 96 -7.40 11.45 16.32
CA PRO A 96 -7.71 12.77 16.90
C PRO A 96 -6.96 13.01 18.22
N HIS A 97 -6.38 11.97 18.82
CA HIS A 97 -5.49 12.07 19.98
C HIS A 97 -4.05 12.50 19.61
N VAL A 98 -3.72 12.52 18.32
CA VAL A 98 -2.43 13.02 17.78
C VAL A 98 -2.63 14.33 17.02
N PHE A 99 -3.66 14.41 16.17
CA PHE A 99 -3.88 15.53 15.24
C PHE A 99 -5.06 16.44 15.59
N GLY A 100 -5.72 16.20 16.72
CA GLY A 100 -6.85 17.00 17.21
C GLY A 100 -6.75 17.27 18.70
N ASP A 101 -7.90 17.58 19.33
CA ASP A 101 -7.96 18.01 20.72
C ASP A 101 -8.18 16.88 21.75
N GLN A 102 -8.42 15.65 21.28
CA GLN A 102 -8.53 14.51 22.20
C GLN A 102 -7.17 14.16 22.78
N LYS A 103 -7.15 13.49 23.93
CA LYS A 103 -5.92 12.97 24.52
C LYS A 103 -6.12 11.49 24.84
N ALA A 104 -5.05 10.72 24.67
CA ALA A 104 -4.97 9.35 25.14
C ALA A 104 -3.82 9.27 26.13
N LYS A 105 -4.06 8.71 27.31
CA LYS A 105 -3.03 8.54 28.35
C LYS A 105 -2.19 7.28 28.16
N ASP A 106 -2.73 6.30 27.44
CA ASP A 106 -2.12 5.00 27.21
C ASP A 106 -2.58 4.40 25.86
N ALA A 107 -1.96 3.28 25.49
CA ALA A 107 -2.24 2.59 24.22
C ALA A 107 -3.69 2.07 24.13
N GLN A 108 -4.29 1.67 25.25
CA GLN A 108 -5.66 1.16 25.28
C GLN A 108 -6.66 2.29 24.96
N GLU A 109 -6.51 3.45 25.60
CA GLU A 109 -7.33 4.62 25.32
C GLU A 109 -7.13 5.12 23.89
N ALA A 110 -5.89 5.14 23.38
CA ALA A 110 -5.60 5.51 21.99
C ALA A 110 -6.31 4.58 20.99
N TYR A 111 -6.29 3.27 21.25
CA TYR A 111 -6.96 2.28 20.43
C TYR A 111 -8.49 2.42 20.46
N GLU A 112 -9.09 2.68 21.63
CA GLU A 112 -10.52 2.93 21.75
C GLU A 112 -10.97 4.19 20.97
N ILE A 113 -10.19 5.26 21.06
CA ILE A 113 -10.41 6.49 20.29
C ILE A 113 -10.34 6.20 18.79
N PHE A 114 -9.30 5.48 18.35
CA PHE A 114 -9.13 5.07 16.95
C PHE A 114 -10.35 4.26 16.44
N GLN A 115 -10.81 3.29 17.23
CA GLN A 115 -11.95 2.43 16.87
C GLN A 115 -13.26 3.24 16.79
N LYS A 116 -13.46 4.22 17.67
CA LYS A 116 -14.61 5.15 17.60
C LYS A 116 -14.55 6.01 16.34
N ALA A 117 -13.39 6.54 15.98
CA ALA A 117 -13.20 7.33 14.76
C ALA A 117 -13.39 6.47 13.50
N LYS A 118 -12.91 5.23 13.49
CA LYS A 118 -13.09 4.27 12.39
C LYS A 118 -14.57 4.06 12.04
N LYS A 119 -15.45 3.93 13.03
CA LYS A 119 -16.90 3.73 12.84
C LYS A 119 -17.63 4.93 12.23
N LYS A 120 -17.09 6.15 12.35
CA LYS A 120 -17.67 7.37 11.77
C LYS A 120 -17.26 7.62 10.31
N SER A 121 -16.22 6.91 9.85
CA SER A 121 -15.64 7.04 8.51
C SER A 121 -16.22 6.04 7.48
N LEU A 122 -17.38 5.46 7.76
CA LEU A 122 -18.11 4.49 6.94
C LEU A 122 -19.40 5.11 6.41
#